data_AF-A0A8T7GRY7-F1
#
_entry.id   AF-A0A8T7GRY7-F1
#
_cell.length_a   1.000
_cell.length_b   1.000
_cell.length_c   1.000
_cell.angle_alpha   90.00
_cell.angle_beta   90.00
_cell.angle_gamma   90.00
#
_symmetry.space_group_name_H-M   'P 1'
#
loop_
_entity.id
_entity.type
_entity.pdbx_description
1 polymer ?
#
loop_
_entity_poly.entity_id
_entity_poly.type
_entity_poly.pdbx_seq_one_letter_code
_entity_poly.pdbx_strand_id
1 'polypeptide(L)'
;MAEADGDAELTERIARSLEELGFFLGHRELDDPRRVAGLISAAGLEQLLELRFIDSKRLFYIVEPSRRPCRSRCWSECRRGGDPGCQAACEQRCLDELRRRVAEALRNAARRGRRGRPG
;
A
#
# COMPACT_ATOMS: atom_id res chain seq x y z
N MET A 1 -7.48 15.67 -20.23
CA MET A 1 -6.13 15.13 -20.55
C MET A 1 -5.17 15.20 -19.36
N ALA A 2 -5.31 16.13 -18.41
CA ALA A 2 -4.39 16.28 -17.28
C ALA A 2 -4.60 15.29 -16.10
N GLU A 3 -5.82 14.82 -15.85
CA GLU A 3 -6.12 13.98 -14.66
C GLU A 3 -5.50 12.57 -14.71
N ALA A 4 -5.50 11.92 -15.87
CA ALA A 4 -4.99 10.55 -16.01
C ALA A 4 -3.46 10.45 -15.87
N ASP A 5 -2.73 11.48 -16.28
CA ASP A 5 -1.28 11.54 -16.11
C ASP A 5 -0.91 11.74 -14.63
N GLY A 6 -1.66 12.62 -13.95
CA GLY A 6 -1.53 12.82 -12.50
C GLY A 6 -1.88 11.58 -11.67
N ASP A 7 -2.85 10.76 -12.10
CA ASP A 7 -3.21 9.51 -11.42
C ASP A 7 -2.10 8.46 -11.53
N ALA A 8 -1.53 8.32 -12.72
CA ALA A 8 -0.42 7.41 -12.95
C ALA A 8 0.84 7.85 -12.18
N GLU A 9 1.13 9.15 -12.13
CA GLU A 9 2.24 9.69 -11.34
C GLU A 9 2.03 9.48 -9.83
N LEU A 10 0.83 9.79 -9.31
CA LEU A 10 0.50 9.57 -7.90
C LEU A 10 0.60 8.09 -7.52
N THR A 11 0.10 7.19 -8.38
CA THR A 11 0.21 5.75 -8.18
C THR A 11 1.66 5.28 -8.12
N GLU A 12 2.52 5.79 -9.02
CA GLU A 12 3.95 5.48 -9.04
C GLU A 12 4.66 6.02 -7.78
N ARG A 13 4.31 7.23 -7.32
CA ARG A 13 4.81 7.80 -6.06
C ARG A 13 4.46 6.92 -4.87
N ILE A 14 3.21 6.46 -4.77
CA ILE A 14 2.77 5.55 -3.70
C ILE A 14 3.58 4.24 -3.75
N ALA A 15 3.72 3.65 -4.93
CA ALA A 15 4.47 2.41 -5.11
C ALA A 15 5.94 2.54 -4.68
N ARG A 16 6.61 3.63 -5.09
CA ARG A 16 7.99 3.92 -4.71
C ARG A 16 8.12 4.10 -3.20
N SER A 17 7.25 4.88 -2.57
CA SER A 17 7.30 5.07 -1.11
C SER A 17 7.07 3.77 -0.33
N LEU A 18 6.19 2.88 -0.80
CA LEU A 18 5.98 1.57 -0.16
C LEU A 18 7.20 0.65 -0.28
N GLU A 19 7.95 0.73 -1.38
CA GLU A 19 9.18 -0.05 -1.57
C GLU A 19 10.37 0.49 -0.76
N GLU A 20 10.54 1.82 -0.73
CA GLU A 20 11.68 2.47 -0.08
C GLU A 20 11.48 2.66 1.44
N LEU A 21 10.29 3.07 1.86
CA LEU A 21 9.99 3.47 3.25
C LEU A 21 9.04 2.50 3.96
N GLY A 22 8.35 1.64 3.21
CA GLY A 22 7.35 0.72 3.74
C GLY A 22 5.96 1.36 3.98
N PHE A 23 5.81 2.65 3.69
CA PHE A 23 4.56 3.41 3.74
C PHE A 23 4.64 4.62 2.80
N PHE A 24 3.50 5.14 2.38
CA PHE A 24 3.38 6.41 1.68
C PHE A 24 2.84 7.47 2.64
N LEU A 25 3.44 8.67 2.65
CA LEU A 25 2.96 9.83 3.40
C LEU A 25 2.33 10.82 2.42
N GLY A 26 1.03 11.07 2.56
CA GLY A 26 0.27 12.01 1.74
C GLY A 26 -0.17 13.24 2.54
N HIS A 27 -0.25 14.38 1.86
CA HIS A 27 -0.90 15.59 2.37
C HIS A 27 -2.25 15.77 1.67
N ARG A 28 -3.33 15.95 2.42
CA ARG A 28 -4.72 15.92 1.91
C ARG A 28 -4.99 16.94 0.81
N GLU A 29 -4.34 18.10 0.84
CA GLU A 29 -4.52 19.15 -0.17
C GLU A 29 -3.78 18.87 -1.49
N LEU A 30 -2.74 18.03 -1.45
CA LEU A 30 -1.94 17.67 -2.62
C LEU A 30 -2.38 16.32 -3.20
N ASP A 31 -2.62 15.36 -2.31
CA ASP A 31 -2.96 13.99 -2.59
C ASP A 31 -4.29 13.66 -1.88
N ASP A 32 -5.44 13.94 -2.51
CA ASP A 32 -6.75 13.68 -1.90
C ASP A 32 -6.87 12.21 -1.45
N PRO A 33 -7.11 11.92 -0.16
CA PRO A 33 -7.26 10.56 0.35
C PRO A 33 -8.33 9.74 -0.38
N ARG A 34 -9.40 10.38 -0.88
CA ARG A 34 -10.44 9.68 -1.64
C ARG A 34 -9.93 9.22 -3.00
N ARG A 35 -9.17 10.09 -3.68
CA ARG A 35 -8.50 9.76 -4.93
C ARG A 35 -7.50 8.63 -4.74
N VAL A 36 -6.66 8.70 -3.69
CA VAL A 36 -5.72 7.64 -3.34
C VAL A 36 -6.43 6.32 -3.04
N ALA A 37 -7.51 6.35 -2.26
CA ALA A 37 -8.32 5.16 -2.00
C ALA A 37 -8.92 4.57 -3.31
N GLY A 38 -9.35 5.43 -4.23
CA GLY A 38 -9.82 5.03 -5.56
C GLY A 38 -8.74 4.32 -6.38
N LEU A 39 -7.53 4.86 -6.41
CA LEU A 39 -6.38 4.22 -7.10
C LEU A 39 -6.03 2.85 -6.49
N ILE A 40 -6.06 2.75 -5.17
CA ILE A 40 -5.81 1.50 -4.43
C ILE A 40 -6.89 0.45 -4.76
N SER A 41 -8.17 0.84 -4.74
CA SER A 41 -9.28 -0.07 -5.05
C SER A 41 -9.28 -0.48 -6.52
N ALA A 42 -9.00 0.44 -7.45
CA ALA A 42 -8.86 0.14 -8.88
C ALA A 42 -7.71 -0.86 -9.17
N ALA A 43 -6.67 -0.88 -8.31
CA ALA A 43 -5.59 -1.87 -8.36
C ALA A 43 -5.93 -3.19 -7.65
N GLY A 44 -7.09 -3.29 -6.98
CA GLY A 44 -7.52 -4.48 -6.22
C GLY A 44 -6.78 -4.66 -4.88
N LEU A 45 -6.31 -3.57 -4.27
CA LEU A 45 -5.40 -3.61 -3.10
C LEU A 45 -6.06 -3.13 -1.79
N GLU A 46 -7.35 -2.86 -1.79
CA GLU A 46 -8.11 -2.26 -0.68
C GLU A 46 -8.03 -3.04 0.65
N GLN A 47 -7.87 -4.37 0.60
CA GLN A 47 -7.74 -5.20 1.80
C GLN A 47 -6.28 -5.39 2.25
N LEU A 48 -5.33 -5.00 1.39
CA LEU A 48 -3.90 -5.19 1.61
C LEU A 48 -3.23 -3.92 2.13
N LEU A 49 -3.89 -2.77 2.00
CA LEU A 49 -3.41 -1.47 2.45
C LEU A 49 -4.37 -0.87 3.48
N GLU A 50 -3.82 -0.18 4.48
CA GLU A 50 -4.57 0.63 5.44
C GLU A 50 -4.23 2.10 5.22
N LEU A 51 -5.26 2.96 5.22
CA LEU A 51 -5.11 4.41 5.17
C LEU A 51 -5.45 5.00 6.54
N ARG A 52 -4.54 5.78 7.12
CA ARG A 52 -4.70 6.34 8.47
C ARG A 52 -4.23 7.79 8.53
N PHE A 53 -5.05 8.68 9.09
CA PHE A 53 -4.62 10.04 9.39
C PHE A 53 -3.69 10.04 10.61
N ILE A 54 -2.60 10.79 10.54
CA ILE A 54 -1.57 10.84 11.59
C ILE A 54 -1.59 12.15 12.39
N ASP A 55 -2.46 13.09 12.01
CA ASP A 55 -2.64 14.36 12.69
C ASP A 55 -4.12 14.60 13.05
N SER A 56 -4.36 15.41 14.08
CA SER A 56 -5.70 15.74 14.57
C SER A 56 -6.53 16.56 13.57
N LYS A 57 -5.87 17.36 12.71
CA LYS A 57 -6.53 18.17 11.69
C LYS A 57 -6.83 17.38 10.41
N ARG A 58 -6.39 16.10 10.33
CA ARG A 58 -6.55 15.21 9.17
C ARG A 58 -5.98 15.82 7.88
N LEU A 59 -4.83 16.49 8.00
CA LEU A 59 -4.08 17.05 6.89
C LEU A 59 -3.06 16.05 6.33
N PHE A 60 -2.50 15.19 7.17
CA PHE A 60 -1.51 14.18 6.79
C PHE A 60 -2.06 12.77 7.03
N TYR A 61 -1.78 11.89 6.10
CA TYR A 61 -2.16 10.49 6.23
C TYR A 61 -1.06 9.59 5.71
N ILE A 62 -1.06 8.36 6.21
CA ILE A 62 -0.21 7.29 5.71
C ILE A 62 -1.04 6.23 5.01
N VAL A 63 -0.44 5.63 3.99
CA VAL A 63 -0.89 4.37 3.39
C VAL A 63 0.19 3.34 3.63
N GLU A 64 -0.16 2.21 4.24
CA GLU A 64 0.80 1.16 4.58
C GLU A 64 0.19 -0.23 4.45
N PRO A 65 1.00 -1.30 4.32
CA PRO A 65 0.50 -2.66 4.28
C PRO A 65 -0.25 -3.05 5.55
N SER A 66 -1.42 -3.67 5.40
CA SER A 66 -2.16 -4.20 6.53
C SER A 66 -1.39 -5.35 7.18
N ARG A 67 -1.20 -5.27 8.51
CA ARG A 67 -0.57 -6.34 9.28
C ARG A 67 -1.49 -7.53 9.55
N ARG A 68 -2.81 -7.36 9.37
CA ARG A 68 -3.82 -8.38 9.69
C ARG A 68 -3.58 -9.73 8.99
N PRO A 69 -3.39 -9.79 7.66
CA PRO A 69 -3.12 -11.06 6.98
C PRO A 69 -1.85 -11.75 7.50
N CYS A 70 -0.78 -10.97 7.76
CA CYS A 70 0.47 -11.50 8.28
C CYS A 70 0.33 -12.04 9.70
N ARG A 71 -0.35 -11.31 10.60
CA ARG A 71 -0.63 -11.79 11.97
C ARG A 71 -1.41 -13.11 11.95
N SER A 72 -2.45 -13.20 11.13
CA SER A 72 -3.28 -14.42 11.05
C SER A 72 -2.49 -15.63 10.53
N ARG A 73 -1.68 -15.42 9.49
CA ARG A 73 -0.81 -16.45 8.92
C ARG A 73 0.26 -16.89 9.93
N CYS A 74 1.01 -15.94 10.48
CA CYS A 74 2.13 -16.21 11.37
C CYS A 74 1.72 -16.80 12.71
N TRP A 75 0.53 -16.45 13.22
CA TRP A 75 -0.01 -17.10 14.41
C TRP A 75 -0.17 -18.60 14.19
N SER A 76 -0.66 -19.02 13.01
CA SER A 76 -0.83 -20.44 12.68
C SER A 76 0.51 -21.17 12.54
N GLU A 77 1.51 -20.52 11.92
CA GLU A 77 2.84 -21.10 11.69
C GLU A 77 3.66 -21.20 13.00
N CYS A 78 3.64 -20.17 13.85
CA CYS A 78 4.47 -20.10 15.05
C CYS A 78 3.85 -20.75 16.29
N ARG A 79 2.54 -21.01 16.33
CA ARG A 79 1.84 -21.62 17.50
C ARG A 79 2.40 -22.98 17.91
N ARG A 80 3.08 -23.70 17.00
CA ARG A 80 3.64 -25.04 17.26
C ARG A 80 5.08 -25.04 17.77
N GLY A 81 5.80 -23.91 17.70
CA GLY A 81 7.27 -23.90 17.80
C GLY A 81 7.87 -23.40 19.12
N GLY A 82 7.11 -22.69 19.97
CA GLY A 82 7.62 -22.17 21.25
C GLY A 82 8.75 -21.13 21.16
N ASP A 83 9.15 -20.72 19.95
CA ASP A 83 10.20 -19.72 19.73
C ASP A 83 9.66 -18.29 19.96
N PRO A 84 10.17 -17.56 20.96
CA PRO A 84 9.72 -16.20 21.28
C PRO A 84 9.97 -15.19 20.16
N GLY A 85 10.88 -15.46 19.22
CA GLY A 85 11.17 -14.61 18.07
C GLY A 85 10.40 -14.95 16.80
N CYS A 86 9.77 -16.13 16.73
CA CYS A 86 9.17 -16.66 15.49
C CYS A 86 8.11 -15.72 14.92
N GLN A 87 7.22 -15.21 15.78
CA GLN A 87 6.08 -14.42 15.32
C GLN A 87 6.53 -13.08 14.71
N ALA A 88 7.45 -12.37 15.36
CA ALA A 88 7.97 -11.11 14.85
C ALA A 88 8.74 -11.29 13.53
N ALA A 89 9.58 -12.33 13.44
CA ALA A 89 10.34 -12.63 12.23
C ALA A 89 9.44 -13.04 11.06
N CYS A 90 8.41 -13.85 11.32
CA CYS A 90 7.41 -14.25 10.33
C CYS A 90 6.60 -13.04 9.84
N GLU A 91 6.10 -12.21 10.77
CA GLU A 91 5.30 -11.04 10.42
C GLU A 91 6.11 -10.06 9.58
N GLN A 92 7.38 -9.83 9.92
CA GLN A 92 8.28 -8.95 9.16
C GLN A 92 8.50 -9.48 7.74
N ARG A 93 8.83 -10.78 7.58
CA ARG A 93 9.00 -11.40 6.26
C ARG A 93 7.73 -11.31 5.41
N CYS A 94 6.59 -11.58 6.02
CA CYS A 94 5.30 -11.48 5.34
C CYS A 94 4.99 -10.05 4.89
N LEU A 95 5.28 -9.05 5.74
CA LEU A 95 5.10 -7.64 5.40
C LEU A 95 6.02 -7.20 4.27
N ASP A 96 7.28 -7.66 4.25
CA ASP A 96 8.22 -7.33 3.19
C ASP A 96 7.82 -7.97 1.84
N GLU A 97 7.29 -9.19 1.85
CA GLU A 97 6.69 -9.81 0.67
C GLU A 97 5.45 -9.03 0.20
N LEU A 98 4.57 -8.67 1.13
CA LEU A 98 3.35 -7.91 0.83
C LEU A 98 3.68 -6.54 0.22
N ARG A 99 4.66 -5.82 0.78
CA ARG A 99 5.15 -4.54 0.26
C ARG A 99 5.55 -4.64 -1.20
N ARG A 100 6.38 -5.62 -1.54
CA ARG A 100 6.85 -5.83 -2.92
C ARG A 100 5.70 -6.10 -3.87
N ARG A 101 4.78 -6.99 -3.49
CA ARG A 101 3.61 -7.36 -4.32
C ARG A 101 2.67 -6.18 -4.54
N VAL A 102 2.41 -5.40 -3.49
CA VAL A 102 1.58 -4.19 -3.55
C VAL A 102 2.24 -3.13 -4.43
N ALA A 103 3.53 -2.86 -4.24
CA ALA A 103 4.26 -1.89 -5.05
C ALA A 103 4.28 -2.28 -6.54
N GLU A 104 4.49 -3.56 -6.84
CA GLU A 104 4.43 -4.07 -8.21
C GLU A 104 3.03 -3.92 -8.83
N ALA A 105 1.98 -4.25 -8.08
CA ALA A 105 0.60 -4.10 -8.52
C ALA A 105 0.26 -2.64 -8.85
N LEU A 106 0.68 -1.70 -7.99
CA LEU A 106 0.51 -0.26 -8.22
C LEU A 106 1.28 0.22 -9.45
N ARG A 107 2.54 -0.19 -9.63
CA ARG A 107 3.33 0.12 -10.86
C ARG A 107 2.64 -0.40 -12.12
N ASN A 108 2.10 -1.61 -12.07
CA ASN A 108 1.37 -2.18 -13.19
C ASN A 108 0.07 -1.42 -13.47
N ALA A 109 -0.66 -0.98 -12.44
CA ALA A 109 -1.82 -0.11 -12.58
C ALA A 109 -1.45 1.24 -13.21
N ALA A 110 -0.37 1.89 -12.75
CA ALA A 110 0.14 3.14 -13.32
C ALA A 110 0.49 3.00 -14.81
N ARG A 111 1.18 1.91 -15.19
CA ARG A 111 1.51 1.62 -16.60
C ARG A 111 0.28 1.39 -17.46
N ARG A 112 -0.75 0.71 -16.93
CA ARG A 112 -2.02 0.51 -17.64
C ARG A 112 -2.78 1.82 -17.80
N GLY A 113 -2.81 2.66 -16.78
CA GLY A 113 -3.39 4.02 -16.84
C GLY A 113 -2.74 4.88 -17.93
N ARG A 114 -1.43 4.72 -18.17
CA ARG A 114 -0.71 5.39 -19.27
C ARG A 114 -0.98 4.80 -20.66
N ARG A 115 -1.39 3.52 -20.76
CA ARG A 115 -1.58 2.80 -22.03
C ARG A 115 -3.05 2.67 -22.44
N GLY A 116 -3.99 2.84 -21.52
CA GLY A 116 -5.42 2.62 -21.73
C GLY A 116 -6.18 3.87 -22.14
N ARG A 117 -6.06 4.28 -23.40
CA ARG A 117 -7.19 4.91 -24.12
C ARG A 117 -7.09 4.56 -25.62
N PRO A 118 -7.93 3.66 -26.15
CA PRO A 118 -8.30 3.80 -27.55
C PRO A 118 -9.04 5.13 -27.70
N GLY A 119 -8.71 5.87 -28.75
CA GLY A 119 -9.38 7.13 -29.10
C GLY A 119 -10.88 6.97 -29.31
#